data_AF-A0A2V8VZD3-F1
#
_entry.id   AF-A0A2V8VZD3-F1
#
_cell.length_a   1.000
_cell.length_b   1.000
_cell.length_c   1.000
_cell.angle_alpha   90.00
_cell.angle_beta   90.00
_cell.angle_gamma   90.00
#
_symmetry.space_group_name_H-M   'P 1'
#
loop_
_entity.id
_entity.type
_entity.pdbx_description
1 polymer ?
#
loop_
_entity_poly.entity_id
_entity_poly.type
_entity_poly.pdbx_seq_one_letter_code
_entity_poly.pdbx_strand_id
1 'polypeptide(L)'
;MTAPIVGVNDAVINASAECQRVALLNFLKAGVGQDDGQPVKHPIRNSAALGRFDWNVNQKNQFALSYNFDYSKNTNQTFDVPTYGDSANGIEGPSKINVINANHYTTVSSNKLNEAHFSYQREIRPRAATPSKIPADTAMGFGTTFRFGNPFFLEPTVDETI
;
A
#
# COMPACT_ATOMS: atom_id res chain seq x y z
N MET A 1 -9.04 16.31 33.29
CA MET A 1 -8.41 17.54 32.77
C MET A 1 -9.20 18.01 31.56
N THR A 2 -9.43 19.30 31.40
CA THR A 2 -9.99 19.90 30.18
C THR A 2 -8.99 19.75 29.03
N ALA A 3 -9.48 19.52 27.81
CA ALA A 3 -8.61 19.43 26.64
C ALA A 3 -7.89 20.78 26.42
N PRO A 4 -6.59 20.79 26.11
CA PRO A 4 -5.84 22.03 25.89
C PRO A 4 -6.36 22.78 24.65
N ILE A 5 -6.57 24.09 24.81
CA ILE A 5 -7.06 25.01 23.77
C ILE A 5 -6.06 26.17 23.61
N VAL A 6 -5.70 26.47 22.35
CA VAL A 6 -4.83 27.61 22.00
C VAL A 6 -5.49 28.92 22.43
N GLY A 7 -4.72 29.81 23.08
CA GLY A 7 -5.19 31.07 23.64
C GLY A 7 -5.86 30.95 25.02
N VAL A 8 -6.02 29.73 25.54
CA VAL A 8 -6.62 29.46 26.87
C VAL A 8 -5.65 28.73 27.80
N ASN A 9 -4.90 27.75 27.27
CA ASN A 9 -4.01 26.90 28.05
C ASN A 9 -2.55 26.91 27.53
N ASP A 10 -2.09 28.04 27.00
CA ASP A 10 -0.80 28.14 26.29
C ASP A 10 0.40 27.69 27.13
N ALA A 11 0.42 28.00 28.43
CA ALA A 11 1.49 27.54 29.33
C ALA A 11 1.53 26.01 29.46
N VAL A 12 0.36 25.35 29.49
CA VAL A 12 0.24 23.88 29.58
C VAL A 12 0.59 23.22 28.24
N ILE A 13 0.20 23.85 27.13
CA ILE A 13 0.58 23.43 25.77
C ILE A 13 2.11 23.51 25.62
N ASN A 14 2.74 24.62 26.00
CA ASN A 14 4.18 24.80 25.85
C ASN A 14 5.02 23.84 26.71
N ALA A 15 4.47 23.33 27.81
CA ALA A 15 5.17 22.45 28.74
C ALA A 15 5.13 20.95 28.38
N SER A 16 4.34 20.51 27.39
CA SER A 16 4.15 19.09 27.08
C SER A 16 3.88 18.83 25.61
N ALA A 17 4.68 17.95 25.00
CA ALA A 17 4.48 17.50 23.62
C ALA A 17 3.11 16.83 23.41
N GLU A 18 2.59 16.12 24.42
CA GLU A 18 1.27 15.50 24.34
C GLU A 18 0.15 16.56 24.37
N CYS A 19 0.31 17.62 25.16
CA CYS A 19 -0.65 18.73 25.16
C CYS A 19 -0.61 19.50 23.83
N GLN A 20 0.56 19.65 23.20
CA GLN A 20 0.70 20.22 21.85
C GLN A 20 -0.03 19.36 20.81
N ARG A 21 0.16 18.04 20.85
CA ARG A 21 -0.51 17.08 19.97
C ARG A 21 -2.03 17.18 20.09
N VAL A 22 -2.57 17.13 21.32
CA VAL A 22 -4.03 17.20 21.56
C VAL A 22 -4.61 18.55 21.11
N ALA A 23 -3.94 19.66 21.41
CA ALA A 23 -4.39 20.99 21.00
C ALA A 23 -4.46 21.10 19.47
N LEU A 24 -3.46 20.56 18.75
CA LEU A 24 -3.45 20.53 17.30
C LEU A 24 -4.57 19.66 16.72
N LEU A 25 -4.76 18.45 17.23
CA LEU A 25 -5.81 17.56 16.74
C LEU A 25 -7.19 18.20 16.90
N ASN A 26 -7.42 18.91 18.01
CA ASN A 26 -8.63 19.69 18.21
C ASN A 26 -8.76 20.85 17.20
N PHE A 27 -7.66 21.55 16.92
CA PHE A 27 -7.64 22.60 15.89
C PHE A 27 -7.98 22.05 14.50
N LEU A 28 -7.35 20.96 14.08
CA LEU A 28 -7.61 20.30 12.79
C LEU A 28 -9.07 19.81 12.71
N LYS A 29 -9.55 19.18 13.78
CA LYS A 29 -10.92 18.69 13.86
C LYS A 29 -11.95 19.82 13.78
N ALA A 30 -11.73 20.93 14.48
CA ALA A 30 -12.63 22.08 14.46
C ALA A 30 -12.53 22.90 13.15
N GLY A 31 -11.32 23.05 12.61
CA GLY A 31 -11.04 23.90 11.46
C GLY A 31 -11.32 23.25 10.10
N VAL A 32 -10.85 22.01 9.90
CA VAL A 32 -11.02 21.28 8.62
C VAL A 32 -12.03 20.13 8.71
N GLY A 33 -12.57 19.84 9.89
CA GLY A 33 -13.57 18.78 10.06
C GLY A 33 -13.01 17.39 9.79
N GLN A 34 -11.77 17.14 10.20
CA GLN A 34 -11.08 15.85 10.11
C GLN A 34 -10.40 15.50 11.42
N ASP A 35 -10.68 14.29 11.92
CA ASP A 35 -10.13 13.79 13.18
C ASP A 35 -8.93 12.88 12.89
N ASP A 36 -7.75 13.49 12.77
CA ASP A 36 -6.51 12.78 12.41
C ASP A 36 -5.86 12.03 13.58
N GLY A 37 -6.48 12.08 14.77
CA GLY A 37 -6.04 11.35 15.96
C GLY A 37 -6.63 9.94 16.07
N GLN A 38 -7.42 9.53 15.09
CA GLN A 38 -8.04 8.21 15.06
C GLN A 38 -7.02 7.11 14.74
N PRO A 39 -7.22 5.88 15.23
CA PRO A 39 -6.40 4.75 14.82
C PRO A 39 -6.46 4.53 13.32
N VAL A 40 -5.29 4.32 12.72
CA VAL A 40 -5.16 3.96 11.31
C VAL A 40 -5.84 2.61 11.07
N LYS A 41 -6.79 2.58 10.13
CA LYS A 41 -7.46 1.31 9.76
C LYS A 41 -6.68 0.63 8.65
N HIS A 42 -6.37 -0.65 8.82
CA HIS A 42 -5.65 -1.48 7.83
C HIS A 42 -6.58 -2.55 7.22
N PRO A 43 -7.59 -2.16 6.40
CA PRO A 43 -8.43 -3.15 5.74
C PRO A 43 -7.61 -3.93 4.71
N ILE A 44 -7.68 -5.26 4.81
CA ILE A 44 -7.02 -6.18 3.88
C ILE A 44 -8.02 -6.58 2.81
N ARG A 45 -7.71 -6.31 1.54
CA ARG A 45 -8.55 -6.63 0.37
C ARG A 45 -7.68 -7.29 -0.71
N ASN A 46 -7.40 -8.56 -0.50
CA ASN A 46 -6.57 -9.37 -1.38
C ASN A 46 -7.39 -10.51 -1.98
N SER A 47 -7.07 -10.89 -3.21
CA SER A 47 -7.64 -12.06 -3.89
C SER A 47 -6.61 -12.63 -4.84
N ALA A 48 -6.46 -13.95 -4.82
CA ALA A 48 -5.56 -14.65 -5.72
C ALA A 48 -6.31 -15.77 -6.46
N ALA A 49 -5.86 -16.06 -7.67
CA ALA A 49 -6.35 -17.17 -8.46
C ALA A 49 -5.16 -17.87 -9.15
N LEU A 50 -5.21 -19.20 -9.16
CA LEU A 50 -4.24 -20.04 -9.86
C LEU A 50 -4.99 -20.97 -10.81
N GLY A 51 -4.58 -20.97 -12.07
CA GLY A 51 -4.95 -21.96 -13.05
C GLY A 51 -3.73 -22.78 -13.45
N ARG A 52 -3.91 -24.09 -13.55
CA ARG A 52 -2.91 -24.99 -14.11
C ARG A 52 -3.57 -25.95 -15.08
N PHE A 53 -2.91 -26.20 -16.19
CA PHE A 53 -3.34 -27.10 -17.23
C PHE A 53 -2.16 -27.95 -17.67
N ASP A 54 -2.29 -29.27 -17.54
CA ASP A 54 -1.29 -30.24 -18.00
C ASP A 54 -1.93 -31.10 -19.08
N TRP A 55 -1.24 -31.28 -20.20
CA TRP A 55 -1.73 -32.03 -21.34
C TRP A 55 -0.65 -32.96 -21.90
N ASN A 56 -0.94 -34.26 -21.86
CA ASN A 56 -0.18 -35.25 -22.61
C ASN A 56 -0.64 -35.23 -24.07
N VAL A 57 0.02 -34.40 -24.88
CA VAL A 57 -0.29 -34.23 -26.30
C VAL A 57 -0.15 -35.57 -27.04
N ASN A 58 0.90 -36.33 -26.71
CA ASN A 58 1.10 -37.72 -27.11
C ASN A 58 2.13 -38.40 -26.18
N GLN A 59 2.51 -39.64 -26.47
CA GLN A 59 3.45 -40.42 -25.64
C GLN A 59 4.84 -39.79 -25.47
N LYS A 60 5.24 -38.89 -26.37
CA LYS A 60 6.56 -38.24 -26.35
C LYS A 60 6.50 -36.75 -26.02
N ASN A 61 5.32 -36.14 -25.95
CA ASN A 61 5.18 -34.70 -25.78
C ASN A 61 4.15 -34.38 -24.69
N GLN A 62 4.60 -33.64 -23.69
CA GLN A 62 3.78 -33.12 -22.62
C GLN A 62 3.89 -31.61 -22.58
N PHE A 63 2.75 -30.95 -22.43
CA PHE A 63 2.64 -29.52 -22.29
C PHE A 63 2.06 -29.18 -20.92
N ALA A 64 2.63 -28.17 -20.25
CA ALA A 64 2.11 -27.63 -19.01
C ALA A 64 2.00 -26.11 -19.13
N LEU A 65 0.88 -25.56 -18.67
CA LEU A 65 0.61 -24.14 -18.61
C LEU A 65 0.12 -23.79 -17.22
N SER A 66 0.62 -22.71 -16.65
CA SER A 66 0.11 -22.14 -15.41
C SER A 66 -0.09 -20.65 -15.55
N TYR A 67 -1.11 -20.15 -14.87
CA TYR A 67 -1.43 -18.74 -14.76
C TYR A 67 -1.70 -18.41 -13.30
N ASN A 68 -0.96 -17.45 -12.76
CA ASN A 68 -1.16 -16.92 -11.42
C ASN A 68 -1.62 -15.47 -11.55
N PHE A 69 -2.71 -15.16 -10.85
CA PHE A 69 -3.24 -13.81 -10.71
C PHE A 69 -3.27 -13.44 -9.23
N ASP A 70 -2.72 -12.26 -8.91
CA ASP A 70 -2.88 -11.63 -7.61
C ASP A 70 -3.49 -10.24 -7.78
N TYR A 71 -4.43 -9.92 -6.90
CA TYR A 71 -4.98 -8.59 -6.74
C TYR A 71 -4.93 -8.20 -5.27
N SER A 72 -4.49 -6.97 -5.02
CA SER A 72 -4.50 -6.37 -3.68
C SER A 72 -4.87 -4.90 -3.76
N LYS A 73 -5.66 -4.42 -2.79
CA LYS A 73 -5.95 -2.99 -2.63
C LYS A 73 -6.05 -2.65 -1.15
N ASN A 74 -4.92 -2.36 -0.54
CA ASN A 74 -4.83 -2.19 0.89
C ASN A 74 -4.64 -0.71 1.24
N THR A 75 -5.68 -0.14 1.85
CA THR A 75 -5.65 1.22 2.38
C THR A 75 -4.76 1.24 3.62
N ASN A 76 -3.97 2.31 3.75
CA ASN A 76 -3.11 2.58 4.90
C ASN A 76 -2.01 1.54 5.15
N GLN A 77 -1.44 0.95 4.10
CA GLN A 77 -0.33 -0.01 4.22
C GLN A 77 1.01 0.53 3.72
N THR A 78 1.09 1.84 3.43
CA THR A 78 2.34 2.43 2.93
C THR A 78 3.23 2.96 4.08
N PHE A 79 2.61 3.47 5.14
CA PHE A 79 3.30 3.98 6.32
C PHE A 79 2.65 3.47 7.60
N ASP A 80 3.45 2.90 8.50
CA ASP A 80 3.04 2.61 9.88
C ASP A 80 3.99 3.32 10.83
N VAL A 81 3.84 4.65 10.88
CA VAL A 81 4.66 5.52 11.72
C VAL A 81 3.78 6.01 12.87
N PRO A 82 4.09 5.69 14.14
CA PRO A 82 3.22 6.02 15.29
C PRO A 82 2.93 7.50 15.49
N THR A 83 3.73 8.38 14.88
CA THR A 83 3.57 9.83 14.97
C THR A 83 2.86 10.44 13.76
N TYR A 84 2.39 9.63 12.81
CA TYR A 84 1.67 10.12 11.64
C TYR A 84 0.17 10.02 11.89
N GLY A 85 -0.58 11.05 11.51
CA GLY A 85 -2.04 11.00 11.54
C GLY A 85 -2.60 10.06 10.48
N ASP A 86 -3.86 9.63 10.63
CA ASP A 86 -4.52 8.71 9.69
C ASP A 86 -4.47 9.18 8.24
N SER A 87 -4.41 10.50 8.02
CA SER A 87 -4.32 11.07 6.68
C SER A 87 -2.93 11.12 6.05
N ALA A 88 -1.88 10.88 6.82
CA ALA A 88 -0.50 10.85 6.35
C ALA A 88 -0.10 9.45 5.85
N ASN A 89 -1.04 8.73 5.23
CA ASN A 89 -0.83 7.37 4.74
C ASN A 89 -1.18 7.23 3.25
N GLY A 90 -0.96 6.02 2.73
CA GLY A 90 -1.17 5.66 1.35
C GLY A 90 -1.97 4.38 1.17
N ILE A 91 -2.65 4.31 0.04
CA ILE A 91 -3.29 3.13 -0.51
C ILE A 91 -2.28 2.49 -1.46
N GLU A 92 -1.94 1.23 -1.20
CA GLU A 92 -1.27 0.40 -2.18
C GLU A 92 -2.32 -0.31 -3.03
N GLY A 93 -2.31 -0.06 -4.33
CA GLY A 93 -3.18 -0.69 -5.31
C GLY A 93 -4.31 0.19 -5.85
N PRO A 94 -5.19 -0.36 -6.70
CA PRO A 94 -5.33 -1.78 -6.98
C PRO A 94 -4.14 -2.37 -7.73
N SER A 95 -3.42 -3.25 -7.05
CA SER A 95 -2.29 -3.98 -7.61
C SER A 95 -2.82 -5.16 -8.40
N LYS A 96 -2.17 -5.47 -9.52
CA LYS A 96 -2.50 -6.61 -10.37
C LYS A 96 -1.20 -7.28 -10.81
N ILE A 97 -1.01 -8.52 -10.39
CA ILE A 97 0.14 -9.33 -10.77
C ILE A 97 -0.36 -10.46 -11.65
N ASN A 98 0.24 -10.60 -12.82
CA ASN A 98 -0.08 -11.63 -13.80
C ASN A 98 1.20 -12.38 -14.10
N VAL A 99 1.21 -13.69 -13.87
CA VAL A 99 2.36 -14.56 -14.16
C VAL A 99 1.86 -15.73 -15.01
N ILE A 100 2.43 -15.89 -16.20
CA ILE A 100 2.19 -17.02 -17.10
C ILE A 100 3.46 -17.83 -17.19
N ASN A 101 3.38 -19.15 -17.00
CA ASN A 101 4.48 -20.07 -17.29
C ASN A 101 3.99 -21.18 -18.20
N ALA A 102 4.76 -21.48 -19.24
CA ALA A 102 4.52 -22.60 -20.14
C ALA A 102 5.77 -23.46 -20.25
N ASN A 103 5.59 -24.78 -20.18
CA ASN A 103 6.63 -25.77 -20.35
C ASN A 103 6.20 -26.79 -21.40
N HIS A 104 7.11 -27.13 -22.29
CA HIS A 104 6.94 -28.21 -23.26
C HIS A 104 8.08 -29.20 -23.11
N TYR A 105 7.73 -30.43 -22.79
CA TYR A 105 8.63 -31.55 -22.56
C TYR A 105 8.53 -32.51 -23.74
N THR A 106 9.67 -32.85 -24.34
CA THR A 106 9.76 -33.82 -25.42
C THR A 106 10.74 -34.94 -25.09
N THR A 107 10.26 -36.17 -25.03
CA THR A 107 11.12 -37.36 -24.89
C THR A 107 11.80 -37.67 -26.22
N VAL A 108 13.12 -37.50 -26.27
CA VAL A 108 13.95 -37.77 -27.45
C VAL A 108 14.35 -39.24 -27.52
N SER A 109 14.75 -39.83 -26.39
CA SER A 109 15.07 -41.25 -26.22
C SER A 109 14.75 -41.70 -24.79
N SER A 110 14.93 -43.00 -24.48
CA SER A 110 14.70 -43.56 -23.14
C SER A 110 15.52 -42.90 -22.03
N ASN A 111 16.58 -42.18 -22.39
CA ASN A 111 17.50 -41.50 -21.49
C ASN A 111 17.74 -40.03 -21.86
N LYS A 112 16.92 -39.43 -22.74
CA LYS A 112 17.04 -38.02 -23.14
C LYS A 112 15.68 -37.34 -23.23
N LEU A 113 15.58 -36.20 -22.57
CA LEU A 113 14.46 -35.27 -22.57
C LEU A 113 14.95 -33.93 -23.13
N ASN A 114 14.08 -33.23 -23.84
CA ASN A 114 14.21 -31.81 -24.14
C ASN A 114 13.11 -31.03 -23.40
N GLU A 115 13.44 -29.84 -22.91
CA GLU A 115 12.49 -28.91 -22.29
C GLU A 115 12.59 -27.55 -22.98
N ALA A 116 11.44 -26.99 -23.34
CA ALA A 116 11.29 -25.59 -23.67
C ALA A 116 10.44 -24.91 -22.59
N HIS A 117 10.92 -23.79 -22.06
CA HIS A 117 10.28 -23.05 -20.99
C HIS A 117 10.09 -21.58 -21.37
N PHE A 118 8.93 -21.03 -21.04
CA PHE A 118 8.59 -19.63 -21.24
C PHE A 118 7.90 -19.09 -19.98
N SER A 119 8.33 -17.90 -19.56
CA SER A 119 7.74 -17.15 -18.46
C SER A 119 7.48 -15.72 -18.86
N TYR A 120 6.31 -15.22 -18.48
CA TYR A 120 5.97 -13.80 -18.57
C TYR A 120 5.37 -13.35 -17.26
N GLN A 121 5.86 -12.22 -16.73
CA GLN A 121 5.36 -11.60 -15.53
C GLN A 121 5.12 -10.12 -15.78
N ARG A 122 3.97 -9.62 -15.32
CA ARG A 122 3.68 -8.20 -15.22
C ARG A 122 3.06 -7.90 -13.87
N GLU A 123 3.59 -6.88 -13.23
CA GLU A 123 3.16 -6.38 -11.92
C GLU A 123 2.83 -4.91 -12.06
N ILE A 124 1.58 -4.55 -11.76
CA ILE A 124 1.14 -3.16 -11.64
C ILE A 124 0.91 -2.91 -10.15
N ARG A 125 1.63 -1.97 -9.54
CA ARG A 125 1.54 -1.64 -8.11
C ARG A 125 1.50 -0.13 -7.88
N PRO A 126 0.38 0.51 -8.24
CA PRO A 126 0.25 1.95 -8.04
C PRO A 126 0.16 2.24 -6.55
N ARG A 127 0.69 3.39 -6.13
CA ARG A 127 0.48 3.93 -4.79
C ARG A 127 -0.24 5.27 -4.93
N ALA A 128 -1.13 5.56 -4.00
CA ALA A 128 -1.83 6.85 -3.95
C ALA A 128 -2.00 7.28 -2.50
N ALA A 129 -1.94 8.58 -2.22
CA ALA A 129 -2.26 9.07 -0.88
C ALA A 129 -3.74 8.81 -0.53
N THR A 130 -4.03 8.58 0.75
CA THR A 130 -5.42 8.63 1.24
C THR A 130 -5.99 10.04 1.10
N PRO A 131 -7.28 10.22 0.79
CA PRO A 131 -7.88 11.55 0.77
C PRO A 131 -7.77 12.25 2.12
N SER A 132 -7.30 13.50 2.11
CA SER A 132 -7.21 14.34 3.31
C SER A 132 -7.75 15.74 3.03
N LYS A 133 -8.37 16.34 4.05
CA LYS A 133 -8.72 17.77 4.11
C LYS A 133 -7.61 18.62 4.71
N ILE A 134 -6.57 17.98 5.25
CA ILE A 134 -5.38 18.65 5.77
C ILE A 134 -4.43 18.89 4.59
N PRO A 135 -3.84 20.08 4.44
CA PRO A 135 -2.84 20.34 3.41
C PRO A 135 -1.73 19.29 3.41
N ALA A 136 -1.23 18.95 2.22
CA ALA A 136 -0.22 17.91 2.04
C ALA A 136 1.08 18.20 2.82
N ASP A 137 1.69 17.14 3.36
CA ASP A 137 2.90 17.13 4.21
C ASP A 137 2.92 18.23 5.27
N THR A 138 1.81 18.39 5.99
CA THR A 138 1.75 19.29 7.14
C THR A 138 2.53 18.66 8.29
N ALA A 139 3.66 19.27 8.63
CA ALA A 139 4.51 18.86 9.76
C ALA A 139 4.50 19.92 10.88
N MET A 140 4.65 19.49 12.13
CA MET A 140 4.83 20.40 13.26
C MET A 140 5.92 19.95 14.23
N GLY A 141 6.58 20.94 14.86
CA GLY A 141 7.57 20.76 15.93
C GLY A 141 8.99 21.19 15.54
N PHE A 142 9.78 21.66 16.51
CA PHE A 142 11.22 21.97 16.32
C PHE A 142 12.11 20.71 16.36
N GLY A 143 11.61 19.62 16.96
CA GLY A 143 12.09 18.26 16.74
C GLY A 143 10.98 17.49 16.05
N THR A 144 11.20 17.09 14.79
CA THR A 144 10.18 16.52 13.90
C THR A 144 9.52 15.28 14.51
N THR A 145 8.27 15.37 14.95
CA THR A 145 7.54 14.19 15.41
C THR A 145 6.27 13.96 14.60
N PHE A 146 5.37 14.94 14.45
CA PHE A 146 4.04 14.67 13.88
C PHE A 146 3.86 15.12 12.42
N ARG A 147 3.28 14.24 11.59
CA ARG A 147 2.92 14.53 10.19
C ARG A 147 1.46 14.24 9.91
N PHE A 148 0.86 15.09 9.08
CA PHE A 148 -0.55 15.06 8.69
C PHE A 148 -0.69 15.40 7.21
N GLY A 149 -1.82 15.03 6.62
CA GLY A 149 -2.08 15.28 5.21
C GLY A 149 -1.24 14.40 4.29
N ASN A 150 -1.59 14.45 3.01
CA ASN A 150 -1.05 13.53 2.02
C ASN A 150 0.48 13.67 1.90
N PRO A 151 1.26 12.56 1.93
CA PRO A 151 2.69 12.63 1.68
C PRO A 151 2.99 12.99 0.22
N PHE A 152 3.80 14.02 -0.01
CA PHE A 152 4.09 14.55 -1.37
C PHE A 152 4.79 13.58 -2.33
N PHE A 153 5.44 12.54 -1.83
CA PHE A 153 6.18 11.56 -2.64
C PHE A 153 5.31 10.38 -3.09
N LEU A 154 4.07 10.26 -2.60
CA LEU A 154 3.10 9.35 -3.20
C LEU A 154 2.49 10.06 -4.42
N GLU A 155 3.14 9.89 -5.56
CA GLU A 155 2.64 10.39 -6.84
C GLU A 155 1.24 9.83 -7.15
N PRO A 156 0.44 10.50 -8.01
CA PRO A 156 -0.75 9.88 -8.57
C PRO A 156 -0.38 8.53 -9.18
N THR A 157 -1.35 7.62 -9.28
CA THR A 157 -1.24 6.22 -9.72
C THR A 157 -0.60 6.05 -11.11
N VAL A 158 0.67 6.39 -11.27
CA VAL A 158 1.46 6.26 -12.48
C VAL A 158 2.01 4.84 -12.44
N ASP A 159 1.43 4.00 -13.30
CA ASP A 159 2.12 2.80 -13.78
C ASP A 159 3.42 3.32 -14.38
N GLU A 160 4.60 2.81 -13.98
CA GLU A 160 5.85 3.15 -14.67
C GLU A 160 5.64 2.79 -16.14
N THR A 161 5.29 3.80 -16.94
CA THR A 161 5.06 3.64 -18.37
C THR A 161 6.40 3.28 -18.97
N ILE A 162 6.53 2.00 -19.31
CA ILE A 162 7.62 1.42 -20.11
C ILE A 162 7.82 2.26 -21.37
#